data_AF-A0A453BYH2-F1
#
_entry.id   AF-A0A453BYH2-F1
#
_cell.length_a   1.000
_cell.length_b   1.000
_cell.length_c   1.000
_cell.angle_alpha   90.00
_cell.angle_beta   90.00
_cell.angle_gamma   90.00
#
_symmetry.space_group_name_H-M   'P 1'
#
loop_
_entity.id
_entity.type
_entity.pdbx_description
1 polymer ?
#
loop_
_entity_poly.entity_id
_entity_poly.type
_entity_poly.pdbx_seq_one_letter_code
_entity_poly.pdbx_strand_id
1 'polypeptide(L)' 'YHTPLLVDSGEATRVGNKNVFTFELVWLEREGFIELIAREWDRATGGISNIERWQNKIRHLRQFLRGWAKNVSKICKVE' A
#
# COMPACT_ATOMS: atom_id res chain seq x y z
N TYR A 1 -30.30 5.81 -20.73
CA TYR A 1 -29.00 6.04 -21.41
C TYR A 1 -28.22 7.07 -20.61
N HIS A 2 -27.12 6.67 -19.97
CA HIS A 2 -26.23 7.58 -19.26
C HIS A 2 -24.95 7.71 -20.09
N THR A 3 -24.72 8.88 -20.67
CA THR A 3 -23.49 9.20 -21.39
C THR A 3 -22.57 9.90 -20.38
N PRO A 4 -21.60 9.21 -19.78
CA PRO A 4 -20.66 9.87 -18.88
C PRO A 4 -19.81 10.85 -19.69
N LEU A 5 -19.86 12.13 -19.32
CA LEU A 5 -19.03 13.16 -19.94
C LEU A 5 -17.61 13.02 -19.42
N LEU A 6 -16.66 12.90 -20.34
CA LEU A 6 -15.23 12.95 -20.05
C LEU A 6 -14.86 14.42 -19.77
N VAL A 7 -14.52 14.72 -18.52
CA VAL A 7 -13.96 16.03 -18.13
C VAL A 7 -12.44 15.89 -18.18
N ASP A 8 -11.82 16.54 -19.17
CA ASP A 8 -10.37 16.71 -19.24
C ASP A 8 -10.03 18.12 -18.75
N SER A 9 -9.40 18.22 -17.58
CA SER A 9 -9.04 19.50 -16.95
C SER A 9 -7.71 20.06 -17.47
N GLY A 10 -7.03 19.40 -18.41
CA GLY A 10 -5.74 19.87 -18.96
C GLY A 10 -4.59 19.91 -17.96
N GLU A 11 -4.83 19.61 -16.68
CA GLU A 11 -3.80 19.29 -15.70
C GLU A 11 -3.21 17.94 -16.08
N ALA A 12 -1.88 17.88 -16.21
CA ALA A 12 -1.17 16.63 -16.44
C ALA A 12 -1.62 15.60 -15.40
N THR A 13 -2.48 14.65 -15.81
CA THR A 13 -2.88 13.53 -14.98
C THR A 13 -1.62 12.75 -14.65
N ARG A 14 -1.05 13.04 -13.48
CA ARG A 14 0.10 12.39 -12.85
C ARG A 14 1.46 12.76 -13.45
N VAL A 15 2.04 13.82 -12.90
CA VAL A 15 3.49 13.88 -12.71
C VAL A 15 3.92 12.65 -11.88
N GLY A 16 4.46 11.64 -12.55
CA GLY A 16 5.66 10.92 -12.11
C GLY A 16 5.65 10.10 -10.80
N ASN A 17 4.52 9.77 -10.16
CA ASN A 17 4.59 8.88 -8.99
C ASN A 17 4.60 7.40 -9.39
N LYS A 18 5.79 6.89 -9.69
CA LYS A 18 6.09 5.46 -9.95
C LYS A 18 5.89 4.56 -8.72
N ASN A 19 5.44 5.10 -7.57
CA ASN A 19 5.30 4.35 -6.33
C ASN A 19 3.92 3.69 -6.18
N VAL A 20 3.43 3.02 -7.22
CA VAL A 20 2.25 2.15 -7.08
C VAL A 20 2.58 1.05 -6.08
N PHE A 21 1.69 0.83 -5.11
CA PHE A 21 1.82 -0.32 -4.23
C PHE A 21 1.27 -1.54 -4.95
N THR A 22 2.08 -2.59 -5.08
CA THR A 22 1.64 -3.91 -5.53
C THR A 22 1.67 -4.87 -4.36
N PHE A 23 0.72 -5.81 -4.38
CA PHE A 23 0.64 -6.91 -3.43
C PHE A 23 0.75 -8.21 -4.23
N GLU A 24 1.57 -9.14 -3.75
CA GLU A 24 1.73 -10.45 -4.38
C GLU A 24 1.05 -11.51 -3.52
N LEU A 25 0.27 -12.39 -4.14
CA LEU A 25 -0.46 -13.43 -3.42
C LEU A 25 0.48 -14.35 -2.62
N VAL A 26 1.67 -14.63 -3.17
CA VAL A 26 2.73 -15.44 -2.54
C VAL A 26 3.19 -14.90 -1.18
N TRP A 27 2.94 -13.62 -0.87
CA TRP A 27 3.25 -13.09 0.45
C TRP A 27 2.39 -13.73 1.55
N LEU A 28 1.14 -14.11 1.25
CA LEU A 28 0.26 -14.78 2.19
C LEU A 28 0.74 -16.18 2.56
N GLU A 29 1.50 -16.83 1.68
CA GLU A 29 2.05 -18.17 1.89
C GLU A 29 3.33 -18.14 2.74
N ARG A 30 3.92 -16.96 2.97
CA ARG A 30 5.12 -16.84 3.81
C ARG A 30 4.76 -16.96 5.28
N GLU A 31 5.49 -17.83 5.97
CA GLU A 31 5.39 -18.00 7.42
C GLU A 31 5.55 -16.65 8.15
N GLY A 32 4.66 -16.38 9.11
CA GLY A 32 4.68 -15.16 9.90
C GLY A 32 4.13 -13.91 9.20
N PHE A 33 3.68 -14.00 7.93
CA PHE A 33 3.21 -12.81 7.20
C PHE A 33 1.92 -12.24 7.77
N ILE A 34 0.96 -13.10 8.13
CA ILE A 34 -0.32 -12.65 8.69
C ILE A 34 -0.11 -11.99 10.06
N GLU A 35 0.74 -12.55 10.90
CA GLU A 35 1.13 -12.02 12.21
C GLU A 35 1.85 -10.68 12.06
N LEU A 36 2.72 -10.56 11.06
CA LEU A 36 3.41 -9.32 10.71
C LEU A 36 2.42 -8.22 10.30
N ILE A 37 1.43 -8.53 9.46
CA ILE A 37 0.36 -7.60 9.08
C ILE A 37 -0.48 -7.21 10.30
N ALA A 38 -0.91 -8.18 11.11
CA ALA A 38 -1.75 -7.93 12.27
C ALA A 38 -1.05 -7.00 13.27
N ARG A 39 0.23 -7.28 13.58
CA ARG A 39 1.05 -6.43 14.44
C ARG A 39 1.20 -5.02 13.87
N GLU A 40 1.48 -4.90 12.59
CA GLU A 40 1.70 -3.59 11.97
C GLU A 40 0.40 -2.80 11.82
N TRP A 41 -0.72 -3.50 11.63
CA TRP A 41 -2.06 -2.93 11.67
C TRP A 41 -2.47 -2.51 13.07
N ASP A 42 -2.06 -3.19 14.14
CA ASP A 42 -2.48 -2.78 15.49
C ASP A 42 -1.86 -1.45 15.95
N ARG A 43 -0.80 -0.99 15.27
CA ARG A 43 -0.13 0.27 15.61
C ARG A 43 -1.10 1.46 15.62
N ALA A 44 -0.95 2.26 16.68
CA ALA A 44 -1.67 3.51 16.81
C ALA A 44 -1.31 4.45 15.64
N THR A 45 -2.35 4.98 14.99
CA THR A 45 -2.22 5.98 13.93
C THR A 45 -2.96 7.25 14.32
N GLY A 46 -2.30 8.40 14.16
CA GLY A 46 -2.92 9.70 14.40
C GLY A 46 -4.09 9.99 13.46
N GLY A 47 -4.84 11.04 13.75
CA GLY A 47 -6.01 11.49 12.98
C GLY A 47 -7.16 11.88 13.89
N ILE A 48 -7.85 12.96 13.52
CA ILE A 48 -8.97 13.51 14.27
C ILE A 48 -10.25 12.76 13.90
N SER A 49 -10.47 12.56 12.60
CA SER A 49 -11.62 11.83 12.07
C SER A 49 -11.35 10.34 11.86
N ASN A 50 -12.41 9.52 11.84
CA ASN A 50 -12.31 8.09 11.55
C ASN A 50 -11.71 7.83 10.15
N ILE A 51 -12.05 8.67 9.17
CA ILE A 51 -11.53 8.55 7.82
C ILE A 51 -10.03 8.86 7.74
N GLU A 52 -9.57 9.89 8.45
CA GLU A 52 -8.12 10.20 8.55
C GLU A 52 -7.36 9.04 9.18
N ARG A 53 -7.88 8.49 10.28
CA ARG A 53 -7.25 7.34 10.97
C ARG A 53 -7.13 6.16 10.01
N TRP A 54 -8.21 5.80 9.31
CA TRP A 54 -8.19 4.70 8.34
C TRP A 54 -7.20 4.96 7.19
N GLN A 55 -7.21 6.17 6.62
CA GLN A 55 -6.27 6.55 5.56
C GLN A 55 -4.81 6.49 6.03
N ASN A 56 -4.54 6.94 7.26
CA ASN A 56 -3.23 6.90 7.88
C ASN A 56 -2.76 5.46 8.10
N LYS A 57 -3.66 4.59 8.57
CA LYS A 57 -3.42 3.15 8.74
C LYS A 57 -3.06 2.46 7.45
N ILE A 58 -3.85 2.70 6.41
CA ILE A 58 -3.64 2.15 5.08
C ILE A 58 -2.34 2.69 4.44
N ARG A 59 -2.01 3.97 4.65
CA ARG A 59 -0.75 4.56 4.15
C ARG A 59 0.46 3.93 4.83
N HIS A 60 0.43 3.82 6.16
CA HIS A 60 1.45 3.20 6.97
C HIS A 60 1.72 1.77 6.52
N LEU A 61 0.68 0.95 6.44
CA LEU A 61 0.80 -0.46 6.05
C LEU A 61 1.44 -0.62 4.67
N ARG A 62 1.03 0.19 3.69
CA ARG A 62 1.62 0.16 2.34
C ARG A 62 3.07 0.64 2.31
N GLN A 63 3.46 1.58 3.16
CA GLN A 63 4.86 2.03 3.24
C GLN A 63 5.73 0.93 3.83
N PHE A 64 5.28 0.34 4.94
CA PHE A 64 5.94 -0.78 5.59
C PHE A 64 6.13 -1.97 4.64
N LEU A 65 5.06 -2.41 3.97
CA LEU A 65 5.11 -3.56 3.06
C LEU A 65 6.02 -3.35 1.85
N ARG A 66 6.15 -2.12 1.33
CA ARG A 66 7.15 -1.84 0.29
C ARG A 66 8.58 -2.06 0.78
N GLY A 67 8.87 -1.68 2.03
CA GLY A 67 10.17 -1.91 2.64
C GLY A 67 10.43 -3.39 2.87
N TRP A 68 9.44 -4.09 3.43
CA TRP A 68 9.51 -5.53 3.68
C TRP A 68 9.72 -6.33 2.38
N ALA A 69 8.95 -6.07 1.32
CA ALA A 69 9.06 -6.77 0.04
C ALA A 69 10.45 -6.59 -0.61
N LYS A 70 11.06 -5.40 -0.47
CA LYS A 70 12.44 -5.16 -0.94
C LYS A 70 13.47 -5.97 -0.17
N ASN A 71 13.25 -6.23 1.12
CA ASN A 71 14.14 -7.05 1.93
C ASN A 71 13.98 -8.53 1.57
N VAL A 72 12.74 -9.00 1.43
CA VAL A 72 12.44 -10.39 1.04
C VAL A 72 12.99 -10.73 -0.34
N SER A 73 12.79 -9.86 -1.33
CA SER A 73 13.32 -10.07 -2.70
C SER A 73 14.84 -10.03 -2.80
N LYS A 74 15.55 -9.42 -1.83
CA LYS A 74 17.01 -9.50 -1.74
C LYS A 74 17.46 -10.85 -1.21
N ILE A 75 16.75 -11.39 -0.21
CA ILE A 75 17.06 -12.70 0.39
C ILE A 75 16.93 -13.81 -0.67
N CYS A 76 15.90 -13.75 -1.52
CA CYS A 76 15.69 -14.73 -2.60
C CYS A 76 16.58 -14.58 -3.84
N LYS A 77 17.56 -13.65 -3.86
CA LYS A 77 18.54 -13.49 -4.96
C LYS A 77 19.94 -14.01 -4.62
N VAL A 78 20.10 -14.62 -3.44
CA VAL A 78 21.39 -15.18 -2.96
C VAL A 78 21.48 -16.69 -3.24
N GLU A 79 20.54 -17.24 -4.03
CA GLU A 79 20.58 -18.60 -4.58
C GLU A 79 20.78 -18.53 -6.10
#